data_AF-A0A4Y7QHX8-F1
#
_entry.id   AF-A0A4Y7QHX8-F1
#
_cell.length_a   1.000
_cell.length_b   1.000
_cell.length_c   1.000
_cell.angle_alpha   90.00
_cell.angle_beta   90.00
_cell.angle_gamma   90.00
#
_symmetry.space_group_name_H-M   'P 1'
#
loop_
_entity.id
_entity.type
_entity.pdbx_description
1 polymer ?
#
loop_
_entity_poly.entity_id
_entity_poly.type
_entity_poly.pdbx_seq_one_letter_code
_entity_poly.pdbx_strand_id
1 'polypeptide(L)'
;MPTASTSTNVAMKPEPDADDGSELSSLLGSTESSNRTSRSSHTSVEPAEPTRSTRSPSPAPSVYSVTSSIYAQAFTTEHGRRVNTYSEVYRLPADEEEMTRLDKLYELYRDVLGDYSPAFRQALADDENAPDKACLDLGCGSGIWITQAAQHKPNVTFVAVDLIPLTTHAIPSNCRAEVDNINLGLEHFYGQFDFVHVRNVVAGVTDYYKLLGHVARVLRPFGAYEGTEMEWRVYDRERRPIVPDVSGLWPSARPQPPTSPSSSTAATFASTSTSSSPSRPRPTPASTSTSASSQPNPTPAPTAPHPPHPPNPTNTNTPYLAQYMTAMSTAARMRGAHIDAPSLLARWVSQHQSFEDVVVRDIWLPVSAWMGMGDGVHGGGGNGGNNARPGPGEASGSGSHGAGPSASTGSRGSGSGADAHVIRCEPGLERARKVGNMVADDTISLIHAGRVLLLLSGIPEPTVSFLEEHAIREVREARLPLFFRVVNVTGRKKLLGRR
;
A
#
# COMPACT_ATOMS: atom_id res chain seq x y z
N MET A 1 28.87 -22.24 -39.15
CA MET A 1 29.17 -23.61 -39.65
C MET A 1 30.68 -23.80 -39.65
N PRO A 2 31.24 -24.96 -39.27
CA PRO A 2 30.58 -26.19 -38.75
C PRO A 2 31.17 -26.65 -37.37
N THR A 3 30.36 -27.20 -36.44
CA THR A 3 30.18 -28.64 -36.06
C THR A 3 31.29 -29.21 -35.16
N ALA A 4 31.12 -30.08 -34.16
CA ALA A 4 30.01 -30.91 -33.63
C ALA A 4 30.50 -31.55 -32.29
N SER A 5 29.63 -31.68 -31.26
CA SER A 5 29.01 -32.93 -30.72
C SER A 5 29.95 -33.82 -29.89
N THR A 6 29.61 -34.29 -28.67
CA THR A 6 28.61 -35.31 -28.26
C THR A 6 28.20 -35.05 -26.78
N SER A 7 26.95 -34.97 -26.30
CA SER A 7 25.75 -35.85 -26.28
C SER A 7 25.83 -37.11 -25.41
N THR A 8 25.03 -37.15 -24.34
CA THR A 8 24.12 -38.25 -23.98
C THR A 8 22.88 -37.73 -23.22
N ASN A 9 21.70 -37.87 -23.85
CA ASN A 9 20.34 -37.82 -23.27
C ASN A 9 20.01 -39.20 -22.62
N VAL A 10 19.00 -39.37 -21.77
CA VAL A 10 17.55 -39.60 -22.08
C VAL A 10 16.81 -39.67 -20.72
N ALA A 11 15.83 -38.80 -20.40
CA ALA A 11 14.34 -38.90 -20.56
C ALA A 11 13.68 -40.07 -19.78
N MET A 12 12.46 -40.06 -19.23
CA MET A 12 11.33 -39.11 -19.11
C MET A 12 10.35 -39.68 -18.04
N LYS A 13 9.45 -38.82 -17.51
CA LYS A 13 8.25 -39.01 -16.64
C LYS A 13 7.23 -40.07 -17.16
N PRO A 14 6.10 -40.46 -16.47
CA PRO A 14 5.15 -39.60 -15.72
C PRO A 14 4.44 -40.19 -14.46
N GLU A 15 3.56 -39.37 -13.84
CA GLU A 15 2.69 -39.61 -12.65
C GLU A 15 1.52 -40.59 -12.89
N PRO A 16 0.72 -40.95 -11.85
CA PRO A 16 -0.57 -40.25 -11.65
C PRO A 16 -1.11 -40.08 -10.19
N ASP A 17 -1.94 -39.03 -10.04
CA ASP A 17 -3.18 -38.76 -9.27
C ASP A 17 -3.69 -39.60 -8.05
N ALA A 18 -4.23 -38.81 -7.10
CA ALA A 18 -5.48 -38.92 -6.31
C ALA A 18 -5.64 -39.90 -5.12
N ASP A 19 -5.94 -39.29 -3.96
CA ASP A 19 -7.17 -39.45 -3.13
C ASP A 19 -7.01 -39.79 -1.63
N ASP A 20 -7.85 -39.10 -0.86
CA ASP A 20 -8.46 -39.37 0.46
C ASP A 20 -7.67 -39.43 1.79
N GLY A 21 -7.87 -38.39 2.61
CA GLY A 21 -8.66 -38.40 3.86
C GLY A 21 -8.51 -39.48 4.95
N SER A 22 -8.70 -38.99 6.19
CA SER A 22 -9.02 -39.68 7.48
C SER A 22 -7.83 -40.12 8.35
N GLU A 23 -7.63 -39.44 9.49
CA GLU A 23 -8.08 -39.79 10.86
C GLU A 23 -7.12 -40.78 11.55
N LEU A 24 -6.41 -40.40 12.61
CA LEU A 24 -6.80 -40.07 13.99
C LEU A 24 -6.29 -41.18 14.92
N SER A 25 -5.24 -40.83 15.67
CA SER A 25 -5.05 -41.16 17.09
C SER A 25 -4.81 -42.58 17.59
N SER A 26 -4.05 -42.58 18.68
CA SER A 26 -3.96 -43.54 19.77
C SER A 26 -3.03 -44.73 19.58
N LEU A 27 -1.88 -44.66 20.25
CA LEU A 27 -1.43 -45.74 21.11
C LEU A 27 -0.75 -45.14 22.35
N LEU A 28 -1.49 -45.18 23.46
CA LEU A 28 -0.95 -45.15 24.81
C LEU A 28 -0.14 -46.43 25.04
N GLY A 29 0.99 -46.30 25.73
CA GLY A 29 1.80 -47.44 26.16
C GLY A 29 2.73 -47.02 27.28
N SER A 30 2.16 -46.94 28.48
CA SER A 30 2.83 -46.70 29.75
C SER A 30 3.95 -47.71 30.02
N THR A 31 5.08 -47.24 30.56
CA THR A 31 5.87 -48.02 31.53
C THR A 31 6.36 -47.08 32.64
N GLU A 32 5.95 -47.43 33.85
CA GLU A 32 6.41 -46.85 35.11
C GLU A 32 7.84 -47.29 35.44
N SER A 33 8.48 -46.47 36.29
CA SER A 33 9.16 -46.87 37.54
C SER A 33 10.62 -46.46 37.62
N SER A 34 10.91 -45.43 38.41
CA SER A 34 11.51 -45.63 39.74
C SER A 34 12.05 -44.32 40.33
N ASN A 35 11.59 -44.05 41.55
CA ASN A 35 12.03 -43.02 42.48
C ASN A 35 13.55 -43.01 42.71
N ARG A 36 14.15 -41.81 42.78
CA ARG A 36 15.18 -41.49 43.78
C ARG A 36 15.24 -40.00 44.07
N THR A 37 14.93 -39.68 45.33
CA THR A 37 15.16 -38.40 46.00
C THR A 37 16.65 -38.19 46.26
N SER A 38 17.18 -37.00 45.94
CA SER A 38 18.39 -36.44 46.54
C SER A 38 18.26 -34.92 46.69
N ARG A 39 18.51 -34.46 47.92
CA ARG A 39 18.44 -33.08 48.40
C ARG A 39 19.79 -32.37 48.22
N SER A 40 19.71 -31.06 47.98
CA SER A 40 20.57 -29.96 48.48
C SER A 40 22.03 -29.80 47.99
N SER A 41 22.35 -28.61 47.48
CA SER A 41 23.47 -27.68 47.84
C SER A 41 23.63 -26.63 46.73
N HIS A 42 23.99 -25.36 46.88
CA HIS A 42 24.34 -24.47 47.98
C HIS A 42 24.15 -23.03 47.43
N THR A 43 23.48 -22.15 48.17
CA THR A 43 23.47 -20.70 47.91
C THR A 43 24.50 -20.07 48.84
N SER A 44 25.52 -19.43 48.29
CA SER A 44 26.45 -18.58 49.04
C SER A 44 26.22 -17.13 48.63
N VAL A 45 25.89 -16.29 49.61
CA VAL A 45 25.77 -14.84 49.49
C VAL A 45 26.86 -14.23 50.37
N GLU A 46 27.66 -13.33 49.82
CA GLU A 46 28.31 -12.26 50.58
C GLU A 46 28.00 -10.90 49.93
N PRO A 47 27.89 -9.81 50.71
CA PRO A 47 27.38 -8.53 50.25
C PRO A 47 28.49 -7.52 49.90
N ALA A 48 28.31 -6.80 48.80
CA ALA A 48 28.99 -5.53 48.57
C ALA A 48 27.97 -4.52 47.98
N GLU A 49 27.65 -3.49 48.76
CA GLU A 49 26.97 -2.26 48.30
C GLU A 49 27.91 -1.41 47.41
N PRO A 50 27.50 -0.26 46.78
CA PRO A 50 26.20 0.45 46.79
C PRO A 50 25.73 0.92 45.39
N THR A 51 24.42 1.00 45.09
CA THR A 51 23.97 1.85 43.94
C THR A 51 22.54 2.39 44.03
N ARG A 52 22.46 3.73 44.00
CA ARG A 52 21.80 4.54 42.96
C ARG A 52 20.30 4.29 42.69
N SER A 53 19.49 5.25 43.14
CA SER A 53 18.27 5.78 42.50
C SER A 53 17.41 4.77 41.72
N THR A 54 16.48 4.13 42.41
CA THR A 54 15.40 3.32 41.85
C THR A 54 14.39 4.20 41.08
N ARG A 55 14.71 4.55 39.83
CA ARG A 55 13.67 4.91 38.86
C ARG A 55 13.09 3.60 38.35
N SER A 56 11.88 3.26 38.80
CA SER A 56 11.16 2.06 38.33
C SER A 56 11.13 2.04 36.80
N PRO A 57 11.70 1.02 36.13
CA PRO A 57 11.50 0.84 34.71
C PRO A 57 10.06 0.33 34.52
N SER A 58 9.27 1.02 33.71
CA SER A 58 8.06 0.43 33.13
C SER A 58 8.45 -0.91 32.48
N PRO A 59 7.63 -1.98 32.60
CA PRO A 59 7.96 -3.27 32.00
C PRO A 59 8.24 -3.09 30.50
N ALA A 60 9.26 -3.78 29.99
CA ALA A 60 9.49 -3.87 28.56
C ALA A 60 8.19 -4.37 27.88
N PRO A 61 7.80 -3.81 26.72
CA PRO A 61 6.62 -4.29 26.00
C PRO A 61 6.75 -5.79 25.76
N SER A 62 5.71 -6.54 26.09
CA SER A 62 5.69 -7.98 25.92
C SER A 62 5.50 -8.31 24.44
N VAL A 63 6.60 -8.65 23.76
CA VAL A 63 6.57 -9.18 22.39
C VAL A 63 6.21 -10.66 22.47
N TYR A 64 5.06 -11.05 21.92
CA TYR A 64 4.63 -12.44 21.83
C TYR A 64 4.79 -12.94 20.39
N SER A 65 5.25 -14.17 20.23
CA SER A 65 5.26 -14.82 18.92
C SER A 65 3.83 -15.04 18.41
N VAL A 66 3.59 -14.71 17.14
CA VAL A 66 2.29 -14.92 16.49
C VAL A 66 2.05 -16.42 16.29
N THR A 67 1.04 -16.96 16.97
CA THR A 67 0.58 -18.34 16.72
C THR A 67 -0.30 -18.39 15.46
N SER A 68 -0.51 -19.58 14.89
CA SER A 68 -1.41 -19.77 13.75
C SER A 68 -2.85 -19.28 14.03
N SER A 69 -3.32 -19.42 15.27
CA SER A 69 -4.62 -18.90 15.71
C SER A 69 -4.68 -17.37 15.75
N ILE A 70 -3.65 -16.71 16.26
CA ILE A 70 -3.56 -15.23 16.26
C ILE A 70 -3.46 -14.72 14.83
N TYR A 71 -2.70 -15.41 13.97
CA TYR A 71 -2.62 -15.09 12.55
C TYR A 71 -3.99 -15.18 11.88
N ALA A 72 -4.75 -16.26 12.09
CA ALA A 72 -6.08 -16.41 11.51
C ALA A 72 -7.05 -15.32 11.99
N GLN A 73 -6.96 -14.89 13.25
CA GLN A 73 -7.79 -13.83 13.82
C GLN A 73 -7.47 -12.43 13.30
N ALA A 74 -6.30 -12.24 12.67
CA ALA A 74 -5.92 -10.96 12.06
C ALA A 74 -6.70 -10.62 10.78
N PHE A 75 -7.49 -11.58 10.26
CA PHE A 75 -8.20 -11.43 9.00
C PHE A 75 -9.68 -11.79 9.11
N THR A 76 -10.48 -11.14 8.29
CA THR A 76 -11.85 -11.55 7.94
C THR A 76 -12.00 -11.57 6.42
N THR A 77 -13.01 -12.28 5.92
CA THR A 77 -13.32 -12.32 4.49
C THR A 77 -14.44 -11.36 4.17
N GLU A 78 -14.20 -10.44 3.24
CA GLU A 78 -15.18 -9.47 2.74
C GLU A 78 -15.20 -9.52 1.23
N HIS A 79 -16.38 -9.72 0.64
CA HIS A 79 -16.55 -9.77 -0.81
C HIS A 79 -15.53 -10.70 -1.53
N GLY A 80 -15.18 -11.83 -0.89
CA GLY A 80 -14.26 -12.83 -1.44
C GLY A 80 -12.76 -12.53 -1.25
N ARG A 81 -12.40 -11.44 -0.58
CA ARG A 81 -11.01 -11.06 -0.29
C ARG A 81 -10.74 -11.07 1.21
N ARG A 82 -9.49 -11.33 1.63
CA ARG A 82 -9.12 -11.20 3.05
C ARG A 82 -8.78 -9.75 3.35
N VAL A 83 -9.30 -9.22 4.46
CA VAL A 83 -8.99 -7.87 4.95
C VAL A 83 -8.61 -7.96 6.43
N ASN A 84 -7.89 -6.94 6.93
CA ASN A 84 -7.47 -6.91 8.33
C ASN A 84 -8.67 -6.69 9.29
N THR A 85 -8.54 -7.18 10.52
CA THR A 85 -9.50 -6.97 11.63
C THR A 85 -9.04 -5.94 12.66
N TYR A 86 -7.79 -5.48 12.58
CA TYR A 86 -7.17 -4.59 13.56
C TYR A 86 -7.46 -3.10 13.34
N SER A 87 -7.89 -2.71 12.13
CA SER A 87 -8.19 -1.32 11.77
C SER A 87 -9.52 -1.21 11.02
N GLU A 88 -10.37 -0.30 11.48
CA GLU A 88 -11.59 0.11 10.76
C GLU A 88 -11.32 1.13 9.64
N VAL A 89 -10.12 1.73 9.65
CA VAL A 89 -9.69 2.78 8.72
C VAL A 89 -9.15 2.17 7.44
N TYR A 90 -8.19 1.24 7.57
CA TYR A 90 -7.59 0.55 6.44
C TYR A 90 -8.45 -0.65 6.04
N ARG A 91 -9.07 -0.62 4.85
CA ARG A 91 -9.99 -1.69 4.38
C ARG A 91 -9.72 -2.17 2.96
N LEU A 92 -8.48 -2.00 2.49
CA LEU A 92 -8.02 -2.73 1.31
C LEU A 92 -7.72 -4.20 1.69
N PRO A 93 -7.69 -5.11 0.71
CA PRO A 93 -7.28 -6.49 0.90
C PRO A 93 -5.91 -6.65 1.55
N ALA A 94 -5.68 -7.84 2.07
CA ALA A 94 -4.49 -8.27 2.78
C ALA A 94 -4.21 -9.77 2.50
N ASP A 95 -4.61 -10.23 1.31
CA ASP A 95 -4.38 -11.58 0.79
C ASP A 95 -3.15 -11.62 -0.14
N GLU A 96 -2.82 -12.82 -0.61
CA GLU A 96 -1.66 -13.10 -1.46
C GLU A 96 -1.66 -12.29 -2.76
N GLU A 97 -2.83 -12.08 -3.35
CA GLU A 97 -2.98 -11.26 -4.56
C GLU A 97 -2.55 -9.81 -4.29
N GLU A 98 -2.95 -9.25 -3.14
CA GLU A 98 -2.52 -7.90 -2.75
C GLU A 98 -1.03 -7.85 -2.40
N MET A 99 -0.50 -8.85 -1.69
CA MET A 99 0.95 -8.90 -1.40
C MET A 99 1.77 -8.93 -2.69
N THR A 100 1.33 -9.71 -3.68
CA THR A 100 1.94 -9.75 -5.02
C THR A 100 1.88 -8.40 -5.73
N ARG A 101 0.78 -7.66 -5.57
CA ARG A 101 0.66 -6.29 -6.11
C ARG A 101 1.67 -5.35 -5.45
N LEU A 102 1.78 -5.38 -4.11
CA LEU A 102 2.73 -4.55 -3.36
C LEU A 102 4.19 -4.83 -3.74
N ASP A 103 4.53 -6.08 -4.05
CA ASP A 103 5.86 -6.46 -4.54
C ASP A 103 6.17 -5.84 -5.91
N LYS A 104 5.20 -5.87 -6.85
CA LYS A 104 5.34 -5.20 -8.15
C LYS A 104 5.43 -3.68 -8.00
N LEU A 105 4.65 -3.11 -7.07
CA LEU A 105 4.68 -1.67 -6.77
C LEU A 105 6.03 -1.26 -6.16
N TYR A 106 6.67 -2.13 -5.38
CA TYR A 106 8.04 -1.92 -4.92
C TYR A 106 9.03 -1.85 -6.10
N GLU A 107 8.95 -2.77 -7.07
CA GLU A 107 9.80 -2.73 -8.26
C GLU A 107 9.59 -1.44 -9.08
N LEU A 108 8.34 -0.97 -9.21
CA LEU A 108 8.04 0.33 -9.81
C LEU A 108 8.76 1.47 -9.08
N TYR A 109 8.71 1.47 -7.74
CA TYR A 109 9.41 2.49 -6.96
C TYR A 109 10.93 2.39 -7.09
N ARG A 110 11.53 1.20 -7.17
CA ARG A 110 12.97 1.07 -7.44
C ARG A 110 13.36 1.68 -8.78
N ASP A 111 12.57 1.39 -9.82
CA ASP A 111 12.79 1.93 -11.16
C ASP A 111 12.70 3.46 -11.21
N VAL A 112 11.81 4.05 -10.41
CA VAL A 112 11.52 5.49 -10.40
C VAL A 112 12.41 6.28 -9.43
N LEU A 113 12.60 5.79 -8.22
CA LEU A 113 13.29 6.47 -7.11
C LEU A 113 14.75 6.03 -6.94
N GLY A 114 15.15 4.94 -7.59
CA GLY A 114 16.37 4.20 -7.28
C GLY A 114 16.19 3.28 -6.06
N ASP A 115 17.19 2.44 -5.81
CA ASP A 115 17.12 1.43 -4.74
C ASP A 115 16.99 2.04 -3.34
N TYR A 116 17.87 3.01 -3.02
CA TYR A 116 17.92 3.67 -1.72
C TYR A 116 18.27 5.14 -1.87
N SER A 117 17.60 6.02 -1.12
CA SER A 117 17.84 7.46 -1.16
C SER A 117 19.22 7.84 -0.57
N PRO A 118 19.75 9.02 -0.90
CA PRO A 118 20.92 9.56 -0.21
C PRO A 118 20.72 9.65 1.31
N ALA A 119 19.52 9.98 1.78
CA ALA A 119 19.19 10.05 3.20
C ALA A 119 19.32 8.68 3.89
N PHE A 120 18.82 7.61 3.26
CA PHE A 120 19.01 6.23 3.75
C PHE A 120 20.49 5.89 3.87
N ARG A 121 21.27 6.10 2.80
CA ARG A 121 22.69 5.75 2.77
C ARG A 121 23.51 6.52 3.80
N GLN A 122 23.18 7.80 4.02
CA GLN A 122 23.88 8.64 4.98
C GLN A 122 23.50 8.29 6.43
N ALA A 123 22.20 8.11 6.72
CA ALA A 123 21.73 7.80 8.07
C ALA A 123 22.21 6.43 8.56
N LEU A 124 22.38 5.48 7.63
CA LEU A 124 22.80 4.11 7.88
C LEU A 124 24.21 3.82 7.34
N ALA A 125 25.06 4.84 7.22
CA ALA A 125 26.47 4.65 6.92
C ALA A 125 27.15 3.89 8.07
N ASP A 126 28.07 2.99 7.74
CA ASP A 126 28.88 2.31 8.74
C ASP A 126 29.78 3.35 9.44
N ASP A 127 29.76 3.35 10.77
CA ASP A 127 30.61 4.20 11.60
C ASP A 127 31.08 3.37 12.80
N GLU A 128 32.37 3.01 12.80
CA GLU A 128 32.99 2.18 13.83
C GLU A 128 32.93 2.81 15.23
N ASN A 129 32.69 4.13 15.32
CA ASN A 129 32.60 4.86 16.58
C ASN A 129 31.16 5.16 17.01
N ALA A 130 30.16 4.75 16.24
CA ALA A 130 28.75 4.99 16.51
C ALA A 130 28.07 3.76 17.14
N PRO A 131 26.96 3.95 17.88
CA PRO A 131 26.12 2.84 18.31
C PRO A 131 25.50 2.11 17.11
N ASP A 132 25.12 0.84 17.32
CA ASP A 132 24.43 0.02 16.33
C ASP A 132 23.25 0.76 15.71
N LYS A 133 23.28 0.85 14.38
CA LYS A 133 22.28 1.55 13.59
C LYS A 133 20.98 0.76 13.53
N ALA A 134 19.86 1.48 13.56
CA ALA A 134 18.54 0.86 13.46
C ALA A 134 17.63 1.56 12.45
N CYS A 135 16.81 0.79 11.76
CA CYS A 135 15.85 1.27 10.78
C CYS A 135 14.43 0.73 11.08
N LEU A 136 13.43 1.59 10.99
CA LEU A 136 12.01 1.26 11.18
C LEU A 136 11.24 1.49 9.87
N ASP A 137 10.43 0.51 9.47
CA ASP A 137 9.49 0.64 8.35
C ASP A 137 8.06 0.55 8.87
N LEU A 138 7.31 1.64 8.76
CA LEU A 138 5.93 1.75 9.25
C LEU A 138 4.95 1.52 8.10
N GLY A 139 4.07 0.54 8.26
CA GLY A 139 3.16 0.08 7.21
C GLY A 139 3.93 -0.68 6.13
N CYS A 140 4.72 -1.67 6.53
CA CYS A 140 5.65 -2.35 5.63
C CYS A 140 4.97 -3.23 4.56
N GLY A 141 3.67 -3.50 4.68
CA GLY A 141 2.88 -4.28 3.73
C GLY A 141 3.45 -5.70 3.54
N SER A 142 3.79 -6.05 2.30
CA SER A 142 4.43 -7.34 1.99
C SER A 142 5.79 -7.56 2.67
N GLY A 143 6.41 -6.48 3.17
CA GLY A 143 7.72 -6.54 3.82
C GLY A 143 8.89 -6.65 2.84
N ILE A 144 8.65 -6.49 1.53
CA ILE A 144 9.69 -6.63 0.51
C ILE A 144 10.78 -5.56 0.63
N TRP A 145 10.41 -4.30 0.90
CA TRP A 145 11.37 -3.20 1.04
C TRP A 145 12.31 -3.42 2.23
N ILE A 146 11.73 -3.68 3.41
CA ILE A 146 12.50 -3.86 4.65
C ILE A 146 13.39 -5.12 4.58
N THR A 147 12.92 -6.18 3.94
CA THR A 147 13.70 -7.41 3.72
C THR A 147 14.92 -7.13 2.83
N GLN A 148 14.73 -6.40 1.72
CA GLN A 148 15.81 -6.04 0.81
C GLN A 148 16.80 -5.06 1.46
N ALA A 149 16.30 -4.10 2.25
CA ALA A 149 17.13 -3.17 3.01
C ALA A 149 17.99 -3.90 4.06
N ALA A 150 17.40 -4.87 4.76
CA ALA A 150 18.10 -5.69 5.76
C ALA A 150 19.20 -6.57 5.16
N GLN A 151 18.97 -7.15 3.99
CA GLN A 151 19.99 -7.87 3.24
C GLN A 151 21.12 -6.95 2.75
N HIS A 152 20.79 -5.72 2.34
CA HIS A 152 21.77 -4.75 1.86
C HIS A 152 22.66 -4.19 2.99
N LYS A 153 22.15 -4.13 4.22
CA LYS A 153 22.82 -3.55 5.39
C LYS A 153 22.86 -4.55 6.57
N PRO A 154 23.72 -5.59 6.51
CA PRO A 154 23.74 -6.64 7.53
C PRO A 154 24.12 -6.16 8.95
N ASN A 155 24.81 -5.01 9.06
CA ASN A 155 25.22 -4.41 10.34
C ASN A 155 24.12 -3.52 10.97
N VAL A 156 22.98 -3.36 10.31
CA VAL A 156 21.87 -2.53 10.78
C VAL A 156 20.76 -3.45 11.30
N THR A 157 20.14 -3.09 12.42
CA THR A 157 18.93 -3.78 12.91
C THR A 157 17.68 -3.16 12.29
N PHE A 158 16.77 -4.00 11.80
CA PHE A 158 15.55 -3.60 11.12
C PHE A 158 14.31 -4.03 11.89
N VAL A 159 13.29 -3.17 11.87
CA VAL A 159 11.97 -3.43 12.45
C VAL A 159 10.92 -3.09 11.41
N ALA A 160 10.09 -4.08 11.08
CA ALA A 160 8.95 -3.94 10.19
C ALA A 160 7.67 -3.87 11.03
N VAL A 161 6.83 -2.86 10.82
CA VAL A 161 5.55 -2.69 11.52
C VAL A 161 4.41 -2.70 10.52
N ASP A 162 3.40 -3.54 10.77
CA ASP A 162 2.16 -3.56 10.00
C ASP A 162 0.96 -3.98 10.87
N LEU A 163 -0.26 -3.81 10.36
CA LEU A 163 -1.50 -4.23 11.02
C LEU A 163 -1.72 -5.74 11.01
N ILE A 164 -1.05 -6.44 10.09
CA ILE A 164 -1.12 -7.89 9.94
C ILE A 164 0.28 -8.50 10.09
N PRO A 165 0.40 -9.76 10.54
CA PRO A 165 1.69 -10.44 10.57
C PRO A 165 2.26 -10.59 9.15
N LEU A 166 3.54 -10.25 8.97
CA LEU A 166 4.27 -10.53 7.73
C LEU A 166 4.30 -12.04 7.47
N THR A 167 4.01 -12.43 6.24
CA THR A 167 3.87 -13.83 5.83
C THR A 167 5.13 -14.42 5.21
N THR A 168 6.16 -13.62 4.96
CA THR A 168 7.39 -14.09 4.33
C THR A 168 8.22 -14.96 5.27
N HIS A 169 8.58 -16.16 4.81
CA HIS A 169 9.48 -17.08 5.54
C HIS A 169 10.95 -16.65 5.48
N ALA A 170 11.28 -15.61 4.72
CA ALA A 170 12.66 -15.20 4.42
C ALA A 170 13.07 -13.89 5.11
N ILE A 171 12.50 -13.57 6.28
CA ILE A 171 12.91 -12.39 7.06
C ILE A 171 14.38 -12.57 7.48
N PRO A 172 15.29 -11.64 7.12
CA PRO A 172 16.70 -11.71 7.51
C PRO A 172 16.89 -11.71 9.03
N SER A 173 17.96 -12.31 9.54
CA SER A 173 18.21 -12.45 10.99
C SER A 173 18.41 -11.11 11.72
N ASN A 174 18.79 -10.06 10.99
CA ASN A 174 18.89 -8.69 11.49
C ASN A 174 17.58 -7.90 11.34
N CYS A 175 16.47 -8.55 10.96
CA CYS A 175 15.16 -7.95 10.82
C CYS A 175 14.14 -8.68 11.70
N ARG A 176 13.27 -7.93 12.37
CA ARG A 176 12.10 -8.48 13.07
C ARG A 176 10.84 -7.79 12.59
N ALA A 177 9.70 -8.47 12.74
CA ALA A 177 8.39 -7.94 12.40
C ALA A 177 7.53 -7.81 13.66
N GLU A 178 6.79 -6.71 13.76
CA GLU A 178 5.89 -6.39 14.87
C GLU A 178 4.51 -6.04 14.32
N VAL A 179 3.46 -6.59 14.92
CA VAL A 179 2.07 -6.25 14.59
C VAL A 179 1.64 -5.10 15.47
N ASP A 180 1.43 -3.92 14.89
CA ASP A 180 1.04 -2.74 15.64
C ASP A 180 0.25 -1.74 14.77
N ASN A 181 -0.62 -0.96 15.42
CA ASN A 181 -1.39 0.09 14.78
C ASN A 181 -0.76 1.45 15.05
N ILE A 182 -0.06 1.98 14.04
CA ILE A 182 0.65 3.26 14.11
C ILE A 182 -0.24 4.48 14.40
N ASN A 183 -1.57 4.35 14.30
CA ASN A 183 -2.50 5.42 14.71
C ASN A 183 -2.60 5.57 16.24
N LEU A 184 -2.29 4.51 17.00
CA LEU A 184 -2.40 4.50 18.46
C LEU A 184 -1.20 5.16 19.15
N GLY A 185 -0.09 5.33 18.43
CA GLY A 185 1.12 5.95 18.94
C GLY A 185 2.37 5.14 18.58
N LEU A 186 3.54 5.67 18.92
CA LEU A 186 4.85 5.02 18.67
C LEU A 186 5.80 5.26 19.87
N GLU A 187 5.26 5.49 21.07
CA GLU A 187 5.98 5.82 22.29
C GLU A 187 7.06 4.80 22.64
N HIS A 188 6.75 3.52 22.40
CA HIS A 188 7.65 2.39 22.64
C HIS A 188 8.83 2.35 21.67
N PHE A 189 8.86 3.19 20.63
CA PHE A 189 9.97 3.34 19.67
C PHE A 189 10.74 4.66 19.79
N TYR A 190 10.39 5.54 20.74
CA TYR A 190 11.03 6.85 20.85
C TYR A 190 12.55 6.77 21.07
N GLY A 191 13.31 7.51 20.24
CA GLY A 191 14.76 7.62 20.30
C GLY A 191 15.54 6.36 19.90
N GLN A 192 14.93 5.42 19.18
CA GLN A 192 15.54 4.12 18.90
C GLN A 192 16.11 3.94 17.50
N PHE A 193 15.76 4.79 16.53
CA PHE A 193 16.07 4.53 15.12
C PHE A 193 16.87 5.65 14.46
N ASP A 194 17.77 5.28 13.57
CA ASP A 194 18.54 6.20 12.73
C ASP A 194 17.84 6.48 11.40
N PHE A 195 16.96 5.58 10.95
CA PHE A 195 16.15 5.78 9.76
C PHE A 195 14.71 5.34 9.98
N VAL A 196 13.74 6.13 9.51
CA VAL A 196 12.32 5.75 9.49
C VAL A 196 11.81 5.86 8.05
N HIS A 197 11.34 4.75 7.51
CA HIS A 197 10.70 4.64 6.22
C HIS A 197 9.19 4.55 6.39
N VAL A 198 8.44 5.26 5.54
CA VAL A 198 6.98 5.22 5.48
C VAL A 198 6.57 5.30 4.01
N ARG A 199 5.76 4.35 3.52
CA ARG A 199 5.33 4.38 2.11
C ARG A 199 3.91 3.87 1.90
N ASN A 200 3.12 4.64 1.16
CA ASN A 200 1.74 4.31 0.77
C ASN A 200 0.81 3.96 1.95
N VAL A 201 0.99 4.62 3.11
CA VAL A 201 0.19 4.31 4.31
C VAL A 201 -1.05 5.19 4.43
N VAL A 202 -1.24 6.17 3.54
CA VAL A 202 -2.27 7.21 3.66
C VAL A 202 -3.69 6.64 3.82
N ALA A 203 -4.00 5.51 3.20
CA ALA A 203 -5.31 4.86 3.29
C ALA A 203 -5.61 4.29 4.69
N GLY A 204 -4.60 4.09 5.54
CA GLY A 204 -4.72 3.55 6.88
C GLY A 204 -4.40 4.53 8.01
N VAL A 205 -3.97 5.76 7.69
CA VAL A 205 -3.55 6.77 8.68
C VAL A 205 -4.62 7.84 8.85
N THR A 206 -5.03 8.08 10.09
CA THR A 206 -6.09 9.04 10.46
C THR A 206 -5.60 10.48 10.58
N ASP A 207 -4.37 10.65 11.08
CA ASP A 207 -3.71 11.95 11.20
C ASP A 207 -2.23 11.82 10.83
N TYR A 208 -1.94 12.09 9.55
CA TYR A 208 -0.59 11.99 9.02
C TYR A 208 0.36 13.05 9.63
N TYR A 209 -0.15 14.22 10.01
CA TYR A 209 0.68 15.24 10.67
C TYR A 209 1.09 14.79 12.07
N LYS A 210 0.18 14.16 12.82
CA LYS A 210 0.49 13.52 14.10
C LYS A 210 1.50 12.39 13.92
N LEU A 211 1.37 11.56 12.87
CA LEU A 211 2.35 10.52 12.54
C LEU A 211 3.75 11.11 12.36
N LEU A 212 3.91 12.20 11.60
CA LEU A 212 5.20 12.89 11.46
C LEU A 212 5.78 13.35 12.81
N GLY A 213 4.93 13.79 13.74
CA GLY A 213 5.33 14.11 15.11
C GLY A 213 5.84 12.90 15.90
N HIS A 214 5.23 11.73 15.72
CA HIS A 214 5.75 10.47 16.29
C HIS A 214 7.06 10.07 15.64
N VAL A 215 7.15 10.07 14.30
CA VAL A 215 8.38 9.78 13.54
C VAL A 215 9.54 10.65 14.02
N ALA A 216 9.31 11.96 14.21
CA ALA A 216 10.31 12.86 14.73
C ALA A 216 10.81 12.48 16.14
N ARG A 217 9.97 11.85 16.98
CA ARG A 217 10.36 11.36 18.32
C ARG A 217 11.01 9.99 18.28
N VAL A 218 10.60 9.12 17.35
CA VAL A 218 11.20 7.81 17.07
C VAL A 218 12.66 7.92 16.65
N LEU A 219 12.98 8.90 15.81
CA LEU A 219 14.34 9.10 15.31
C LEU A 219 15.33 9.49 16.43
N ARG A 220 16.55 8.96 16.38
CA ARG A 220 17.73 9.44 17.12
C ARG A 220 18.20 10.77 16.55
N PRO A 221 18.98 11.57 17.30
CA PRO A 221 19.67 12.73 16.72
C PRO A 221 20.43 12.34 15.44
N PHE A 222 20.38 13.19 14.41
CA PHE A 222 20.93 12.95 13.06
C PHE A 222 20.26 11.84 12.24
N GLY A 223 19.27 11.13 12.77
CA GLY A 223 18.51 10.18 11.99
C GLY A 223 17.72 10.85 10.85
N ALA A 224 17.22 10.07 9.90
CA ALA A 224 16.46 10.59 8.76
C ALA A 224 15.11 9.91 8.59
N TYR A 225 14.14 10.69 8.12
CA TYR A 225 12.84 10.22 7.66
C TYR A 225 12.84 10.15 6.14
N GLU A 226 12.21 9.12 5.58
CA GLU A 226 11.79 9.06 4.18
C GLU A 226 10.33 8.63 4.07
N GLY A 227 9.50 9.51 3.50
CA GLY A 227 8.10 9.28 3.20
C GLY A 227 7.85 9.26 1.71
N THR A 228 7.11 8.26 1.21
CA THR A 228 6.65 8.22 -0.19
C THR A 228 5.17 7.94 -0.27
N GLU A 229 4.41 8.81 -0.93
CA GLU A 229 2.98 8.64 -1.09
C GLU A 229 2.55 8.89 -2.53
N MET A 230 1.69 8.01 -3.06
CA MET A 230 0.98 8.22 -4.32
C MET A 230 -0.39 8.85 -4.04
N GLU A 231 -0.70 9.94 -4.72
CA GLU A 231 -2.03 10.54 -4.64
C GLU A 231 -3.08 9.64 -5.31
N TRP A 232 -4.21 9.43 -4.65
CA TRP A 232 -5.38 8.74 -5.22
C TRP A 232 -6.20 9.67 -6.14
N ARG A 233 -5.52 10.63 -6.77
CA ARG A 233 -6.10 11.62 -7.67
C ARG A 233 -5.48 11.45 -9.05
N VAL A 234 -6.33 11.46 -10.07
CA VAL A 234 -5.92 11.39 -11.47
C VAL A 234 -5.76 12.80 -12.02
N TYR A 235 -4.74 13.00 -12.84
CA TYR A 235 -4.39 14.28 -13.43
C TYR A 235 -4.43 14.20 -14.96
N ASP A 236 -4.79 15.33 -15.60
CA ASP A 236 -4.80 15.46 -17.07
C ASP A 236 -3.40 15.68 -17.66
N ARG A 237 -3.33 15.86 -18.99
CA ARG A 237 -2.08 16.13 -19.72
C ARG A 237 -1.34 17.36 -19.19
N GLU A 238 -2.08 18.37 -18.77
CA GLU A 238 -1.57 19.62 -18.20
C GLU A 238 -1.29 19.51 -16.69
N ARG A 239 -1.37 18.31 -16.11
CA ARG A 239 -1.15 18.03 -14.69
C ARG A 239 -2.12 18.75 -13.77
N ARG A 240 -3.32 19.02 -14.26
CA ARG A 240 -4.43 19.55 -13.46
C ARG A 240 -5.25 18.40 -12.88
N PRO A 241 -5.67 18.50 -11.62
CA PRO A 241 -6.47 17.46 -10.99
C PRO A 241 -7.81 17.30 -11.71
N ILE A 242 -8.16 16.07 -12.09
CA ILE A 242 -9.48 15.72 -12.60
C ILE A 242 -10.37 15.42 -11.39
N VAL A 243 -11.41 16.24 -11.19
CA VAL A 243 -12.29 16.15 -10.02
C VAL A 243 -13.72 15.81 -10.47
N PRO A 244 -14.05 14.51 -10.65
CA PRO A 244 -15.41 14.08 -10.94
C PRO A 244 -16.33 14.29 -9.74
N ASP A 245 -17.59 14.61 -10.01
CA ASP A 245 -18.64 14.49 -9.01
C ASP A 245 -19.07 13.02 -8.92
N VAL A 246 -18.71 12.36 -7.82
CA VAL A 246 -19.06 10.96 -7.53
C VAL A 246 -20.17 10.82 -6.48
N SER A 247 -20.81 11.93 -6.08
CA SER A 247 -21.82 11.91 -5.02
C SER A 247 -23.01 11.01 -5.34
N GLY A 248 -23.38 10.92 -6.62
CA GLY A 248 -24.46 10.07 -7.11
C GLY A 248 -24.18 8.57 -7.12
N LEU A 249 -22.96 8.12 -6.77
CA LEU A 249 -22.65 6.69 -6.67
C LEU A 249 -23.29 6.00 -5.45
N TRP A 250 -23.64 6.77 -4.43
CA TRP A 250 -24.27 6.25 -3.22
C TRP A 250 -25.80 6.36 -3.29
N PRO A 251 -26.57 5.30 -2.97
CA PRO A 251 -28.04 5.27 -3.10
C PRO A 251 -28.84 6.22 -2.19
N SER A 252 -28.19 7.10 -1.41
CA SER A 252 -28.69 8.04 -0.38
C SER A 252 -28.30 7.67 1.07
N ALA A 253 -27.98 8.71 1.84
CA ALA A 253 -27.33 8.74 3.15
C ALA A 253 -25.87 8.23 3.13
N ARG A 254 -24.94 9.15 2.82
CA ARG A 254 -23.52 9.01 3.15
C ARG A 254 -23.42 8.54 4.62
N PRO A 255 -22.84 7.36 4.93
CA PRO A 255 -22.48 7.03 6.30
C PRO A 255 -21.70 8.20 6.90
N GLN A 256 -22.29 8.85 7.90
CA GLN A 256 -21.58 9.90 8.63
C GLN A 256 -20.36 9.25 9.29
N PRO A 257 -19.19 9.92 9.31
CA PRO A 257 -18.06 9.43 10.09
C PRO A 257 -18.53 9.20 11.53
N PRO A 258 -18.04 8.17 12.24
CA PRO A 258 -18.42 7.92 13.61
C PRO A 258 -18.15 9.19 14.43
N THR A 259 -19.21 9.77 15.00
CA THR A 259 -19.08 10.86 15.95
C THR A 259 -18.21 10.39 17.10
N SER A 260 -17.14 11.11 17.42
CA SER A 260 -16.32 10.86 18.59
C SER A 260 -17.23 10.69 19.82
N PRO A 261 -17.06 9.65 20.64
CA PRO A 261 -17.88 9.52 21.84
C PRO A 261 -17.63 10.74 22.73
N SER A 262 -18.70 11.51 22.95
CA SER A 262 -18.73 12.59 23.92
C SER A 262 -18.27 12.05 25.27
N SER A 263 -17.26 12.69 25.84
CA SER A 263 -16.74 12.44 27.17
C SER A 263 -17.81 12.70 28.24
N SER A 264 -18.60 11.69 28.60
CA SER A 264 -19.33 11.66 29.86
C SER A 264 -19.86 10.27 30.19
N THR A 265 -19.04 9.43 30.83
CA THR A 265 -19.48 8.72 32.04
C THR A 265 -18.25 8.12 32.72
N ALA A 266 -17.96 8.65 33.91
CA ALA A 266 -16.96 8.09 34.81
C ALA A 266 -17.39 6.67 35.21
N ALA A 267 -16.49 5.72 35.00
CA ALA A 267 -16.62 4.37 35.52
C ALA A 267 -16.59 4.40 37.06
N THR A 268 -17.68 3.96 37.70
CA THR A 268 -17.67 3.56 39.10
C THR A 268 -17.62 2.04 39.12
N PHE A 269 -16.50 1.49 39.59
CA PHE A 269 -16.36 0.07 39.90
C PHE A 269 -17.23 -0.28 41.11
N ALA A 270 -18.11 -1.26 40.96
CA ALA A 270 -18.62 -2.04 42.08
C ALA A 270 -18.85 -3.49 41.63
N SER A 271 -18.07 -4.37 42.24
CA SER A 271 -18.10 -5.82 42.16
C SER A 271 -19.39 -6.37 42.77
N THR A 272 -20.08 -7.29 42.07
CA THR A 272 -20.72 -8.44 42.71
C THR A 272 -21.13 -9.49 41.68
N SER A 273 -20.71 -10.72 41.97
CA SER A 273 -21.17 -11.98 41.40
C SER A 273 -22.65 -12.21 41.63
N THR A 274 -23.37 -12.76 40.65
CA THR A 274 -24.25 -13.94 40.83
C THR A 274 -24.82 -14.41 39.49
N SER A 275 -24.95 -15.73 39.42
CA SER A 275 -25.47 -16.56 38.33
C SER A 275 -26.98 -16.42 38.12
N SER A 276 -27.44 -16.46 36.87
CA SER A 276 -28.59 -17.27 36.43
C SER A 276 -28.93 -17.03 34.95
N SER A 277 -28.92 -18.10 34.16
CA SER A 277 -29.42 -18.19 32.78
C SER A 277 -30.96 -18.04 32.71
N PRO A 278 -31.50 -17.65 31.54
CA PRO A 278 -32.78 -18.19 31.13
C PRO A 278 -32.79 -18.82 29.73
N SER A 279 -33.64 -19.81 29.63
CA SER A 279 -33.84 -20.86 28.64
C SER A 279 -34.59 -20.43 27.37
N ARG A 280 -34.22 -21.11 26.29
CA ARG A 280 -34.81 -21.13 24.93
C ARG A 280 -36.18 -21.82 24.90
N PRO A 281 -37.18 -21.35 24.12
CA PRO A 281 -38.39 -22.12 23.86
C PRO A 281 -38.24 -23.04 22.63
N ARG A 282 -38.83 -24.24 22.75
CA ARG A 282 -38.92 -25.35 21.78
C ARG A 282 -40.24 -25.25 20.98
N PRO A 283 -40.30 -25.73 19.72
CA PRO A 283 -41.49 -25.59 18.86
C PRO A 283 -42.52 -26.71 19.06
N THR A 284 -43.78 -26.42 18.74
CA THR A 284 -44.92 -27.37 18.70
C THR A 284 -45.25 -27.81 17.26
N PRO A 285 -45.82 -29.02 17.04
CA PRO A 285 -45.91 -29.63 15.71
C PRO A 285 -47.33 -29.69 15.09
N ALA A 286 -47.32 -29.99 13.78
CA ALA A 286 -48.29 -30.72 12.96
C ALA A 286 -49.58 -30.04 12.45
N SER A 287 -49.75 -30.03 11.12
CA SER A 287 -50.77 -30.86 10.44
C SER A 287 -50.62 -30.80 8.91
N THR A 288 -50.52 -31.97 8.30
CA THR A 288 -50.61 -32.25 6.86
C THR A 288 -52.08 -32.27 6.41
N SER A 289 -52.39 -31.67 5.26
CA SER A 289 -53.60 -31.98 4.49
C SER A 289 -53.29 -31.92 3.00
N THR A 290 -53.43 -33.07 2.36
CA THR A 290 -53.37 -33.33 0.92
C THR A 290 -54.69 -32.95 0.25
N SER A 291 -54.62 -32.22 -0.87
CA SER A 291 -55.68 -32.27 -1.90
C SER A 291 -55.09 -31.90 -3.26
N ALA A 292 -55.17 -32.85 -4.19
CA ALA A 292 -54.79 -32.71 -5.58
C ALA A 292 -55.93 -32.07 -6.40
N SER A 293 -55.61 -31.20 -7.36
CA SER A 293 -56.32 -31.17 -8.66
C SER A 293 -55.59 -30.32 -9.72
N SER A 294 -55.42 -30.94 -10.89
CA SER A 294 -55.41 -30.40 -12.26
C SER A 294 -54.46 -29.26 -12.67
N GLN A 295 -53.44 -29.63 -13.45
CA GLN A 295 -52.68 -28.75 -14.35
C GLN A 295 -53.50 -28.30 -15.57
N PRO A 296 -53.24 -27.10 -16.10
CA PRO A 296 -53.32 -26.81 -17.53
C PRO A 296 -51.93 -26.51 -18.14
N ASN A 297 -51.81 -26.78 -19.46
CA ASN A 297 -50.61 -26.74 -20.30
C ASN A 297 -49.80 -25.41 -20.26
N PRO A 298 -48.48 -25.46 -20.52
CA PRO A 298 -47.61 -24.29 -20.48
C PRO A 298 -47.79 -23.40 -21.72
N THR A 299 -48.06 -22.12 -21.48
CA THR A 299 -47.93 -21.05 -22.48
C THR A 299 -46.47 -20.57 -22.45
N PRO A 300 -45.80 -20.29 -23.59
CA PRO A 300 -44.42 -19.83 -23.57
C PRO A 300 -44.31 -18.49 -22.83
N ALA A 301 -43.42 -18.43 -21.84
CA ALA A 301 -43.17 -17.23 -21.07
C ALA A 301 -42.63 -16.12 -21.98
N PRO A 302 -43.08 -14.87 -21.83
CA PRO A 302 -42.47 -13.74 -22.53
C PRO A 302 -41.02 -13.62 -22.09
N THR A 303 -40.12 -13.42 -23.05
CA THR A 303 -38.71 -13.10 -22.84
C THR A 303 -38.59 -12.02 -21.77
N ALA A 304 -37.91 -12.34 -20.68
CA ALA A 304 -37.63 -11.39 -19.62
C ALA A 304 -37.00 -10.13 -20.25
N PRO A 305 -37.50 -8.92 -19.94
CA PRO A 305 -36.83 -7.71 -20.40
C PRO A 305 -35.40 -7.72 -19.88
N HIS A 306 -34.45 -7.35 -20.75
CA HIS A 306 -33.08 -7.11 -20.34
C HIS A 306 -33.06 -6.26 -19.06
N PRO A 307 -32.21 -6.59 -18.07
CA PRO A 307 -32.10 -5.76 -16.88
C PRO A 307 -31.84 -4.31 -17.31
N PRO A 308 -32.50 -3.32 -16.70
CA PRO A 308 -32.29 -1.93 -17.05
C PRO A 308 -30.79 -1.62 -16.96
N HIS A 309 -30.25 -0.97 -18.00
CA HIS A 309 -28.89 -0.46 -17.95
C HIS A 309 -28.70 0.30 -16.62
N PRO A 310 -27.63 0.03 -15.85
CA PRO A 310 -27.39 0.79 -14.64
C PRO A 310 -27.36 2.29 -15.00
N PRO A 311 -27.94 3.16 -14.16
CA PRO A 311 -27.96 4.59 -14.43
C PRO A 311 -26.52 5.04 -14.71
N ASN A 312 -26.29 5.65 -15.87
CA ASN A 312 -24.99 6.14 -16.30
C ASN A 312 -24.42 7.03 -15.18
N PRO A 313 -23.42 6.54 -14.42
CA PRO A 313 -22.98 7.25 -13.25
C PRO A 313 -22.10 8.40 -13.73
N THR A 314 -22.67 9.61 -13.70
CA THR A 314 -21.98 10.89 -13.78
C THR A 314 -21.51 11.31 -15.20
N ASN A 315 -21.23 12.61 -15.33
CA ASN A 315 -21.01 13.36 -16.57
C ASN A 315 -20.12 12.62 -17.60
N THR A 316 -20.67 12.34 -18.79
CA THR A 316 -20.08 11.45 -19.83
C THR A 316 -18.69 11.84 -20.35
N ASN A 317 -18.19 13.02 -19.97
CA ASN A 317 -16.90 13.54 -20.42
C ASN A 317 -15.75 13.30 -19.41
N THR A 318 -16.01 12.72 -18.22
CA THR A 318 -14.96 12.53 -17.22
C THR A 318 -14.37 11.11 -17.29
N PRO A 319 -13.04 10.94 -17.33
CA PRO A 319 -12.40 9.63 -17.38
C PRO A 319 -12.87 8.69 -16.27
N TYR A 320 -13.13 7.43 -16.61
CA TYR A 320 -13.67 6.43 -15.67
C TYR A 320 -12.67 6.10 -14.57
N LEU A 321 -11.37 6.09 -14.87
CA LEU A 321 -10.36 5.92 -13.84
C LEU A 321 -10.42 7.05 -12.80
N ALA A 322 -10.61 8.30 -13.25
CA ALA A 322 -10.73 9.43 -12.34
C ALA A 322 -11.97 9.28 -11.44
N GLN A 323 -13.09 8.81 -11.98
CA GLN A 323 -14.30 8.53 -11.20
C GLN A 323 -14.04 7.42 -10.16
N TYR A 324 -13.42 6.31 -10.58
CA TYR A 324 -13.10 5.19 -9.70
C TYR A 324 -12.18 5.60 -8.55
N MET A 325 -11.06 6.28 -8.85
CA MET A 325 -10.10 6.73 -7.84
C MET A 325 -10.69 7.78 -6.89
N THR A 326 -11.59 8.64 -7.38
CA THR A 326 -12.32 9.60 -6.54
C THR A 326 -13.33 8.90 -5.63
N ALA A 327 -14.00 7.85 -6.12
CA ALA A 327 -14.87 7.02 -5.30
C ALA A 327 -14.07 6.30 -4.19
N MET A 328 -12.90 5.73 -4.53
CA MET A 328 -12.00 5.11 -3.55
C MET A 328 -11.53 6.11 -2.49
N SER A 329 -11.08 7.29 -2.93
CA SER A 329 -10.64 8.36 -2.03
C SER A 329 -11.76 8.81 -1.09
N THR A 330 -12.99 8.87 -1.60
CA THR A 330 -14.17 9.23 -0.81
C THR A 330 -14.50 8.14 0.22
N ALA A 331 -14.49 6.87 -0.19
CA ALA A 331 -14.73 5.73 0.68
C ALA A 331 -13.67 5.62 1.79
N ALA A 332 -12.38 5.80 1.47
CA ALA A 332 -11.30 5.83 2.45
C ALA A 332 -11.47 7.00 3.45
N ARG A 333 -11.80 8.20 2.94
CA ARG A 333 -12.06 9.38 3.78
C ARG A 333 -13.24 9.17 4.73
N MET A 334 -14.31 8.52 4.29
CA MET A 334 -15.47 8.19 5.14
C MET A 334 -15.10 7.27 6.31
N ARG A 335 -14.01 6.50 6.18
CA ARG A 335 -13.46 5.65 7.24
C ARG A 335 -12.39 6.34 8.10
N GLY A 336 -12.12 7.62 7.84
CA GLY A 336 -11.19 8.44 8.61
C GLY A 336 -9.77 8.53 8.05
N ALA A 337 -9.49 7.98 6.86
CA ALA A 337 -8.18 8.09 6.24
C ALA A 337 -7.85 9.55 5.85
N HIS A 338 -6.62 10.00 6.11
CA HIS A 338 -6.14 11.34 5.76
C HIS A 338 -5.67 11.40 4.30
N ILE A 339 -6.56 11.07 3.35
CA ILE A 339 -6.22 10.82 1.94
C ILE A 339 -5.55 11.99 1.21
N ASP A 340 -5.73 13.23 1.67
CA ASP A 340 -5.12 14.42 1.08
C ASP A 340 -3.71 14.73 1.63
N ALA A 341 -3.20 13.94 2.58
CA ALA A 341 -1.86 14.08 3.15
C ALA A 341 -0.71 14.14 2.12
N PRO A 342 -0.71 13.38 1.00
CA PRO A 342 0.40 13.39 0.06
C PRO A 342 0.62 14.79 -0.55
N SER A 343 -0.45 15.54 -0.82
CA SER A 343 -0.38 16.91 -1.33
C SER A 343 0.20 17.91 -0.30
N LEU A 344 0.19 17.56 0.99
CA LEU A 344 0.65 18.38 2.10
C LEU A 344 2.01 17.93 2.65
N LEU A 345 2.45 16.71 2.34
CA LEU A 345 3.60 16.06 2.94
C LEU A 345 4.89 16.87 2.83
N ALA A 346 5.20 17.37 1.63
CA ALA A 346 6.36 18.22 1.38
C ALA A 346 6.37 19.45 2.30
N ARG A 347 5.25 20.17 2.35
CA ARG A 347 5.09 21.35 3.20
C ARG A 347 5.23 20.99 4.67
N TRP A 348 4.55 19.94 5.13
CA TRP A 348 4.57 19.53 6.52
C TRP A 348 5.97 19.18 7.00
N VAL A 349 6.72 18.37 6.24
CA VAL A 349 8.09 18.00 6.62
C VAL A 349 9.01 19.22 6.58
N SER A 350 8.94 20.07 5.55
CA SER A 350 9.75 21.30 5.45
C SER A 350 9.49 22.30 6.58
N GLN A 351 8.24 22.40 7.04
CA GLN A 351 7.84 23.33 8.11
C GLN A 351 7.93 22.70 9.51
N HIS A 352 8.12 21.40 9.60
CA HIS A 352 8.17 20.70 10.88
C HIS A 352 9.41 21.13 11.66
N GLN A 353 9.21 21.55 12.91
CA GLN A 353 10.29 22.06 13.76
C GLN A 353 11.45 21.09 13.97
N SER A 354 11.23 19.78 13.82
CA SER A 354 12.23 18.74 14.08
C SER A 354 13.02 18.29 12.84
N PHE A 355 12.66 18.73 11.63
CA PHE A 355 13.35 18.31 10.40
C PHE A 355 14.14 19.46 9.76
N GLU A 356 15.31 19.13 9.23
CA GLU A 356 16.20 19.97 8.40
C GLU A 356 16.66 19.19 7.17
N ASP A 357 17.39 19.83 6.26
CA ASP A 357 17.91 19.22 5.03
C ASP A 357 16.82 18.48 4.24
N VAL A 358 15.64 19.10 4.15
CA VAL A 358 14.46 18.49 3.54
C VAL A 358 14.61 18.47 2.02
N VAL A 359 14.52 17.29 1.42
CA VAL A 359 14.55 17.09 -0.02
C VAL A 359 13.19 16.55 -0.46
N VAL A 360 12.62 17.18 -1.48
CA VAL A 360 11.33 16.81 -2.06
C VAL A 360 11.55 16.40 -3.51
N ARG A 361 11.03 15.22 -3.86
CA ARG A 361 10.94 14.74 -5.24
C ARG A 361 9.45 14.67 -5.61
N ASP A 362 9.07 15.48 -6.58
CA ASP A 362 7.71 15.50 -7.16
C ASP A 362 7.73 14.76 -8.50
N ILE A 363 7.01 13.64 -8.56
CA ILE A 363 7.13 12.66 -9.63
C ILE A 363 5.77 12.45 -10.27
N TRP A 364 5.75 12.51 -11.59
CA TRP A 364 4.55 12.37 -12.40
C TRP A 364 4.64 11.06 -13.19
N LEU A 365 3.81 10.10 -12.81
CA LEU A 365 3.78 8.77 -13.40
C LEU A 365 2.65 8.68 -14.43
N PRO A 366 2.92 8.30 -15.68
CA PRO A 366 1.85 8.03 -16.63
C PRO A 366 1.03 6.84 -16.15
N VAL A 367 -0.30 6.95 -16.19
CA VAL A 367 -1.22 5.86 -15.83
C VAL A 367 -1.06 4.64 -16.75
N SER A 368 -0.65 4.86 -18.00
CA SER A 368 -0.43 3.80 -18.98
C SER A 368 0.61 4.20 -20.02
N ALA A 369 1.02 3.27 -20.87
CA ALA A 369 2.06 3.46 -21.89
C ALA A 369 1.60 4.27 -23.12
N TRP A 370 0.83 5.34 -22.91
CA TRP A 370 0.39 6.25 -23.97
C TRP A 370 1.52 7.16 -24.49
N MET A 371 2.58 7.38 -23.69
CA MET A 371 3.76 8.13 -24.11
C MET A 371 4.53 7.36 -25.19
N GLY A 372 4.52 7.87 -26.43
CA GLY A 372 5.17 7.27 -27.60
C GLY A 372 4.22 6.83 -28.70
N MET A 373 2.92 6.78 -28.44
CA MET A 373 1.93 6.82 -29.51
C MET A 373 1.91 8.26 -30.03
N GLY A 374 2.53 8.51 -31.19
CA GLY A 374 2.70 9.86 -31.74
C GLY A 374 1.40 10.66 -31.78
N ASP A 375 1.52 12.00 -31.82
CA ASP A 375 0.43 12.97 -32.02
C ASP A 375 -0.26 12.78 -33.40
N GLY A 376 -0.91 11.64 -33.58
CA GLY A 376 -1.55 11.18 -34.82
C GLY A 376 -3.06 11.23 -34.78
N VAL A 377 -3.67 11.99 -33.86
CA VAL A 377 -5.11 12.28 -33.91
C VAL A 377 -5.30 13.80 -33.87
N HIS A 378 -4.82 14.46 -34.93
CA HIS A 378 -5.40 15.75 -35.32
C HIS A 378 -6.77 15.49 -35.97
N GLY A 379 -7.73 16.31 -35.56
CA GLY A 379 -9.16 16.15 -35.84
C GLY A 379 -9.49 16.03 -37.33
N GLY A 380 -10.30 15.01 -37.65
CA GLY A 380 -11.08 14.93 -38.87
C GLY A 380 -12.48 15.49 -38.65
N GLY A 381 -12.58 16.81 -38.49
CA GLY A 381 -13.81 17.55 -38.81
C GLY A 381 -13.93 17.60 -40.33
N GLY A 382 -15.10 17.23 -40.86
CA GLY A 382 -15.32 17.12 -42.30
C GLY A 382 -15.14 18.43 -43.05
N ASN A 383 -14.62 18.34 -44.28
CA ASN A 383 -15.21 19.01 -45.43
C ASN A 383 -14.70 18.36 -46.73
N GLY A 384 -15.58 18.25 -47.72
CA GLY A 384 -15.25 17.66 -49.02
C GLY A 384 -14.48 18.59 -49.95
N GLY A 385 -13.99 18.02 -51.06
CA GLY A 385 -13.71 18.78 -52.28
C GLY A 385 -12.32 18.58 -52.89
N ASN A 386 -12.29 17.77 -53.96
CA ASN A 386 -11.51 17.91 -55.21
C ASN A 386 -9.96 17.92 -55.22
N ASN A 387 -9.46 16.92 -55.97
CA ASN A 387 -8.45 16.99 -57.05
C ASN A 387 -7.30 18.02 -56.96
N ALA A 388 -6.06 17.51 -56.86
CA ALA A 388 -5.09 17.52 -57.96
C ALA A 388 -3.71 16.98 -57.50
N ARG A 389 -3.11 16.09 -58.28
CA ARG A 389 -1.65 15.82 -58.33
C ARG A 389 -0.95 16.99 -59.06
N PRO A 390 0.30 17.36 -58.73
CA PRO A 390 1.53 16.68 -59.21
C PRO A 390 2.62 16.56 -58.11
N GLY A 391 3.57 15.63 -58.11
CA GLY A 391 4.73 15.47 -59.02
C GLY A 391 6.02 15.97 -58.31
N PRO A 392 7.10 15.16 -58.16
CA PRO A 392 8.24 15.47 -57.29
C PRO A 392 9.34 16.25 -58.01
N GLY A 393 10.07 17.09 -57.28
CA GLY A 393 11.26 17.81 -57.75
C GLY A 393 12.24 18.03 -56.60
N GLU A 394 13.33 17.29 -56.63
CA GLU A 394 14.49 17.37 -55.74
C GLU A 394 15.39 18.58 -56.04
N ALA A 395 16.37 18.74 -55.13
CA ALA A 395 17.65 19.45 -55.27
C ALA A 395 17.55 20.97 -55.13
N SER A 396 18.45 21.69 -54.47
CA SER A 396 19.76 21.44 -53.86
C SER A 396 20.19 22.77 -53.22
N GLY A 397 21.23 22.81 -52.38
CA GLY A 397 21.98 24.06 -52.19
C GLY A 397 22.52 24.33 -50.80
N SER A 398 23.75 23.85 -50.60
CA SER A 398 24.79 24.31 -49.67
C SER A 398 24.79 25.80 -49.29
N GLY A 399 25.24 26.10 -48.07
CA GLY A 399 25.68 27.44 -47.69
C GLY A 399 26.27 27.50 -46.28
N SER A 400 27.58 27.33 -46.19
CA SER A 400 28.43 27.48 -45.01
C SER A 400 28.61 28.93 -44.55
N HIS A 401 28.80 29.15 -43.23
CA HIS A 401 29.89 29.92 -42.60
C HIS A 401 29.47 30.63 -41.31
N GLY A 402 30.41 30.71 -40.35
CA GLY A 402 30.50 31.86 -39.45
C GLY A 402 30.82 31.54 -38.00
N ALA A 403 32.09 31.61 -37.65
CA ALA A 403 32.67 31.46 -36.32
C ALA A 403 32.29 32.57 -35.32
N GLY A 404 32.53 32.32 -34.03
CA GLY A 404 32.96 33.38 -33.09
C GLY A 404 32.35 33.33 -31.68
N PRO A 405 33.15 33.14 -30.61
CA PRO A 405 32.68 32.96 -29.24
C PRO A 405 32.56 34.28 -28.47
N SER A 406 31.71 34.32 -27.45
CA SER A 406 31.87 35.31 -26.37
C SER A 406 31.49 34.69 -25.03
N ALA A 407 32.46 34.70 -24.12
CA ALA A 407 32.26 34.47 -22.70
C ALA A 407 31.91 35.81 -22.05
N SER A 408 30.92 35.83 -21.16
CA SER A 408 30.83 36.85 -20.13
C SER A 408 30.29 36.25 -18.83
N THR A 409 30.85 36.78 -17.76
CA THR A 409 30.88 36.31 -16.38
C THR A 409 29.67 36.76 -15.57
N GLY A 410 29.24 35.92 -14.63
CA GLY A 410 28.77 36.35 -13.31
C GLY A 410 27.25 36.44 -13.10
N SER A 411 26.70 35.59 -12.24
CA SER A 411 26.34 36.00 -10.86
C SER A 411 25.79 34.81 -10.07
N ARG A 412 26.15 34.77 -8.79
CA ARG A 412 25.55 33.88 -7.80
C ARG A 412 24.11 34.33 -7.55
N GLY A 413 23.15 33.45 -7.83
CA GLY A 413 21.77 33.56 -7.40
C GLY A 413 21.38 32.32 -6.61
N SER A 414 21.24 32.47 -5.30
CA SER A 414 20.55 31.54 -4.42
C SER A 414 19.10 31.39 -4.87
N GLY A 415 18.73 30.20 -5.32
CA GLY A 415 17.36 29.86 -5.69
C GLY A 415 17.08 28.41 -5.33
N SER A 416 16.34 28.20 -4.25
CA SER A 416 15.68 26.95 -3.90
C SER A 416 14.65 26.62 -5.00
N GLY A 417 15.07 25.90 -6.02
CA GLY A 417 14.19 25.24 -6.98
C GLY A 417 14.08 23.78 -6.60
N ALA A 418 12.91 23.34 -6.13
CA ALA A 418 12.54 21.94 -6.21
C ALA A 418 12.40 21.62 -7.71
N ASP A 419 13.48 21.14 -8.33
CA ASP A 419 13.41 20.60 -9.67
C ASP A 419 12.50 19.37 -9.62
N ALA A 420 11.25 19.55 -10.06
CA ALA A 420 10.37 18.44 -10.34
C ALA A 420 11.09 17.55 -11.35
N HIS A 421 11.54 16.37 -10.91
CA HIS A 421 12.19 15.40 -11.79
C HIS A 421 11.15 14.87 -12.78
N VAL A 422 10.99 15.61 -13.88
CA VAL A 422 10.26 15.14 -15.05
C VAL A 422 11.15 14.13 -15.75
N ILE A 423 10.64 12.91 -15.92
CA ILE A 423 11.25 11.94 -16.85
C ILE A 423 11.15 12.58 -18.25
N ARG A 424 12.21 13.23 -18.75
CA ARG A 424 12.30 13.78 -20.12
C ARG A 424 13.12 12.83 -21.02
N CYS A 425 12.64 12.54 -22.24
CA CYS A 425 13.22 11.62 -23.24
C CYS A 425 14.56 12.13 -23.84
N GLU A 426 15.57 11.31 -24.17
CA GLU A 426 15.62 10.25 -25.21
C GLU A 426 16.71 9.16 -24.95
N PRO A 427 16.89 8.71 -23.70
CA PRO A 427 16.69 7.27 -23.37
C PRO A 427 15.37 7.05 -22.62
N GLY A 428 14.59 8.12 -22.48
CA GLY A 428 13.42 8.18 -21.62
C GLY A 428 12.14 7.60 -22.22
N LEU A 429 12.02 7.35 -23.53
CA LEU A 429 10.76 6.84 -24.08
C LEU A 429 10.54 5.37 -23.71
N GLU A 430 11.55 4.52 -23.89
CA GLU A 430 11.45 3.11 -23.51
C GLU A 430 11.30 2.94 -22.00
N ARG A 431 12.03 3.76 -21.21
CA ARG A 431 11.85 3.80 -19.75
C ARG A 431 10.44 4.31 -19.38
N ALA A 432 9.93 5.35 -20.04
CA ALA A 432 8.58 5.86 -19.78
C ALA A 432 7.51 4.85 -20.16
N ARG A 433 7.71 4.08 -21.23
CA ARG A 433 6.83 2.98 -21.65
C ARG A 433 6.85 1.83 -20.65
N LYS A 434 8.05 1.42 -20.19
CA LYS A 434 8.22 0.43 -19.12
C LYS A 434 7.48 0.86 -17.85
N VAL A 435 7.77 2.08 -17.37
CA VAL A 435 7.11 2.66 -16.19
C VAL A 435 5.60 2.76 -16.40
N GLY A 436 5.13 3.22 -17.56
CA GLY A 436 3.70 3.30 -17.87
C GLY A 436 3.00 1.94 -17.88
N ASN A 437 3.66 0.88 -18.34
CA ASN A 437 3.11 -0.48 -18.24
C ASN A 437 3.06 -0.96 -16.79
N MET A 438 4.11 -0.72 -16.00
CA MET A 438 4.14 -1.09 -14.58
C MET A 438 3.06 -0.34 -13.78
N VAL A 439 2.85 0.95 -14.07
CA VAL A 439 1.77 1.74 -13.46
C VAL A 439 0.42 1.23 -13.92
N ALA A 440 0.23 0.87 -15.19
CA ALA A 440 -1.03 0.31 -15.68
C ALA A 440 -1.38 -1.01 -14.97
N ASP A 441 -0.41 -1.91 -14.83
CA ASP A 441 -0.58 -3.20 -14.14
C ASP A 441 -0.91 -3.01 -12.66
N ASP A 442 -0.22 -2.10 -11.96
CA ASP A 442 -0.54 -1.76 -10.57
C ASP A 442 -1.91 -1.10 -10.46
N THR A 443 -2.27 -0.20 -11.38
CA THR A 443 -3.56 0.50 -11.38
C THR A 443 -4.71 -0.48 -11.54
N ILE A 444 -4.62 -1.43 -12.47
CA ILE A 444 -5.65 -2.47 -12.67
C ILE A 444 -5.77 -3.33 -11.41
N SER A 445 -4.65 -3.72 -10.81
CA SER A 445 -4.64 -4.51 -9.58
C SER A 445 -5.22 -3.72 -8.39
N LEU A 446 -4.93 -2.41 -8.31
CA LEU A 446 -5.48 -1.50 -7.29
C LEU A 446 -6.98 -1.29 -7.48
N ILE A 447 -7.48 -1.25 -8.72
CA ILE A 447 -8.93 -1.24 -9.00
C ILE A 447 -9.56 -2.51 -8.43
N HIS A 448 -8.99 -3.69 -8.67
CA HIS A 448 -9.54 -4.93 -8.09
C HIS A 448 -9.50 -4.92 -6.55
N ALA A 449 -8.41 -4.45 -5.95
CA ALA A 449 -8.30 -4.28 -4.51
C ALA A 449 -9.33 -3.27 -3.94
N GLY A 450 -9.54 -2.16 -4.66
CA GLY A 450 -10.47 -1.09 -4.32
C GLY A 450 -11.93 -1.52 -4.33
N ARG A 451 -12.29 -2.58 -5.07
CA ARG A 451 -13.66 -3.11 -5.16
C ARG A 451 -14.23 -3.40 -3.78
N VAL A 452 -13.46 -4.04 -2.91
CA VAL A 452 -13.87 -4.37 -1.53
C VAL A 452 -14.18 -3.10 -0.74
N LEU A 453 -13.32 -2.10 -0.83
CA LEU A 453 -13.51 -0.82 -0.14
C LEU A 453 -14.79 -0.10 -0.63
N LEU A 454 -15.04 -0.10 -1.94
CA LEU A 454 -16.23 0.53 -2.53
C LEU A 454 -17.52 -0.18 -2.12
N LEU A 455 -17.55 -1.51 -2.17
CA LEU A 455 -18.71 -2.31 -1.74
C LEU A 455 -18.97 -2.13 -0.24
N LEU A 456 -17.93 -2.19 0.60
CA LEU A 456 -18.01 -1.94 2.03
C LEU A 456 -18.41 -0.49 2.39
N SER A 457 -18.39 0.43 1.42
CA SER A 457 -18.86 1.81 1.60
C SER A 457 -20.33 2.01 1.20
N GLY A 458 -20.99 0.95 0.69
CA GLY A 458 -22.40 0.97 0.31
C GLY A 458 -22.69 1.31 -1.15
N ILE A 459 -21.69 1.33 -2.03
CA ILE A 459 -21.94 1.46 -3.48
C ILE A 459 -22.53 0.13 -3.99
N PRO A 460 -23.64 0.14 -4.74
CA PRO A 460 -24.24 -1.08 -5.27
C PRO A 460 -23.27 -1.85 -6.16
N GLU A 461 -23.30 -3.18 -6.05
CA GLU A 461 -22.41 -4.05 -6.82
C GLU A 461 -22.48 -3.83 -8.35
N PRO A 462 -23.65 -3.66 -8.99
CA PRO A 462 -23.72 -3.35 -10.42
C PRO A 462 -23.00 -2.04 -10.78
N THR A 463 -23.05 -1.04 -9.90
CA THR A 463 -22.37 0.25 -10.10
C THR A 463 -20.86 0.11 -9.96
N VAL A 464 -20.38 -0.65 -8.96
CA VAL A 464 -18.95 -0.93 -8.79
C VAL A 464 -18.41 -1.71 -9.99
N SER A 465 -19.10 -2.77 -10.42
CA SER A 465 -18.71 -3.56 -11.59
C SER A 465 -18.65 -2.71 -12.87
N PHE A 466 -19.62 -1.83 -13.08
CA PHE A 466 -19.61 -0.91 -14.23
C PHE A 466 -18.39 0.01 -14.20
N LEU A 467 -18.12 0.67 -13.07
CA LEU A 467 -16.96 1.58 -12.95
C LEU A 467 -15.63 0.84 -13.11
N GLU A 468 -15.49 -0.33 -12.48
CA GLU A 468 -14.31 -1.19 -12.57
C GLU A 468 -14.02 -1.59 -14.03
N GLU A 469 -15.02 -2.12 -14.74
CA GLU A 469 -14.86 -2.55 -16.14
C GLU A 469 -14.41 -1.40 -17.04
N HIS A 470 -15.01 -0.22 -16.88
CA HIS A 470 -14.71 0.94 -17.73
C HIS A 470 -13.37 1.58 -17.37
N ALA A 471 -13.01 1.66 -16.08
CA ALA A 471 -11.70 2.15 -15.65
C ALA A 471 -10.57 1.23 -16.13
N ILE A 472 -10.74 -0.09 -16.03
CA ILE A 472 -9.75 -1.06 -16.54
C ILE A 472 -9.61 -0.95 -18.05
N ARG A 473 -10.73 -0.82 -18.79
CA ARG A 473 -10.70 -0.60 -20.24
C ARG A 473 -9.92 0.66 -20.59
N GLU A 474 -10.18 1.77 -19.89
CA GLU A 474 -9.50 3.05 -20.10
C GLU A 474 -7.98 2.95 -19.88
N VAL A 475 -7.54 2.28 -18.82
CA VAL A 475 -6.11 2.04 -18.54
C VAL A 475 -5.48 1.19 -19.64
N ARG A 476 -6.13 0.08 -20.05
CA ARG A 476 -5.62 -0.85 -21.08
C ARG A 476 -5.56 -0.22 -22.47
N GLU A 477 -6.57 0.56 -22.84
CA GLU A 477 -6.62 1.21 -24.14
C GLU A 477 -5.56 2.31 -24.27
N ALA A 478 -5.10 2.89 -23.15
CA ALA A 478 -4.05 3.89 -23.10
C ALA A 478 -4.29 5.07 -24.07
N ARG A 479 -5.56 5.47 -24.23
CA ARG A 479 -5.96 6.58 -25.12
C ARG A 479 -5.87 7.94 -24.46
N LEU A 480 -5.98 7.98 -23.14
CA LEU A 480 -6.02 9.22 -22.38
C LEU A 480 -4.65 9.50 -21.73
N PRO A 481 -4.13 10.73 -21.87
CA PRO A 481 -2.86 11.14 -21.27
C PRO A 481 -3.03 11.45 -19.78
N LEU A 482 -3.29 10.42 -18.99
CA LEU A 482 -3.54 10.52 -17.55
C LEU A 482 -2.26 10.29 -16.73
N PHE A 483 -2.18 10.95 -15.57
CA PHE A 483 -1.07 10.82 -14.64
C PHE A 483 -1.53 10.58 -13.20
N PHE A 484 -0.70 9.85 -12.45
CA PHE A 484 -0.65 9.91 -10.99
C PHE A 484 0.51 10.78 -10.54
N ARG A 485 0.34 11.42 -9.38
CA ARG A 485 1.40 12.18 -8.71
C ARG A 485 1.92 11.40 -7.52
N VAL A 486 3.23 11.23 -7.46
CA VAL A 486 3.95 10.64 -6.33
C VAL A 486 4.81 11.72 -5.68
N VAL A 487 4.72 11.84 -4.37
CA VAL A 487 5.56 12.73 -3.58
C VAL A 487 6.47 11.88 -2.71
N ASN A 488 7.78 12.01 -2.89
CA ASN A 488 8.80 11.45 -2.01
C ASN A 488 9.48 12.59 -1.26
N VAL A 489 9.56 12.49 0.05
CA VAL A 489 10.14 13.52 0.92
C VAL A 489 11.11 12.86 1.88
N THR A 490 12.33 13.39 1.95
CA THR A 490 13.29 13.03 2.99
C THR A 490 13.55 14.21 3.90
N GLY A 491 13.80 13.97 5.19
CA GLY A 491 14.20 15.02 6.12
C GLY A 491 15.12 14.48 7.22
N ARG A 492 16.20 15.20 7.50
CA ARG A 492 17.12 14.86 8.60
C ARG A 492 16.59 15.42 9.91
N LYS A 493 16.67 14.66 11.00
CA LYS A 493 16.29 15.12 12.33
C LYS A 493 17.29 16.16 12.84
N LYS A 494 16.78 17.32 13.24
CA LYS A 494 17.53 18.39 13.88
C LYS A 494 18.09 17.95 15.24
N LEU A 495 19.26 18.47 15.57
CA LEU A 495 19.74 18.52 16.95
C LEU A 495 18.92 19.56 17.73
N LEU A 496 18.34 19.15 18.85
CA LEU A 496 17.82 20.11 19.83
C LEU A 496 18.98 21.01 20.29
N GLY A 497 18.95 22.31 19.92
CA GLY A 497 19.92 23.31 20.38
C GLY A 497 20.70 24.08 19.30
N ARG A 498 20.57 23.76 18.01
CA ARG A 498 21.03 24.67 16.94
C ARG A 498 19.86 25.59 16.52
N ARG A 499 19.91 26.83 16.99
CA ARG A 499 19.16 27.96 16.40
C ARG A 499 19.91 28.50 15.20
#